data_AF-A0A7S2AC03-F1
#
_entry.id   AF-A0A7S2AC03-F1
#
_cell.length_a   1.000
_cell.length_b   1.000
_cell.length_c   1.000
_cell.angle_alpha   90.00
_cell.angle_beta   90.00
_cell.angle_gamma   90.00
#
_symmetry.space_group_name_H-M   'P 1'
#
loop_
_entity.id
_entity.type
_entity.pdbx_description
1 polymer ?
#
loop_
_entity_poly.entity_id
_entity_poly.type
_entity_poly.pdbx_seq_one_letter_code
_entity_poly.pdbx_strand_id
1 'polypeptide(L)'
;GDEKQATQQAVSAKLNPLATYVKDHHGKRVIQKVLIANNGMAATKAIMSMRRWTFVEFGSENILTFVAMATQDDLNANAEFIRLADTYVEVPSGKNVNNYANVELICKIAEEQHVDAVWP
;
A
#
# COMPACT_ATOMS: atom_id res chain seq x y z
N GLY A 1 -13.23 -32.04 15.44
CA GLY A 1 -12.08 -31.44 14.73
C GLY A 1 -12.48 -30.13 14.08
N ASP A 2 -13.70 -30.08 13.57
CA ASP A 2 -14.16 -29.03 12.65
C ASP A 2 -14.65 -27.75 13.37
N GLU A 3 -15.23 -27.85 14.56
CA GLU A 3 -15.66 -26.68 15.34
C GLU A 3 -14.48 -25.79 15.79
N LYS A 4 -13.32 -26.37 16.09
CA LYS A 4 -12.13 -25.59 16.50
C LYS A 4 -11.51 -24.82 15.32
N GLN A 5 -11.57 -25.38 14.11
CA GLN A 5 -11.11 -24.71 12.88
C GLN A 5 -12.10 -23.64 12.43
N ALA A 6 -13.41 -23.89 12.51
CA ALA A 6 -14.45 -22.89 12.25
C ALA A 6 -14.38 -21.72 13.23
N THR A 7 -14.09 -21.99 14.51
CA THR A 7 -13.93 -20.94 15.53
C THR A 7 -12.62 -20.15 15.33
N GLN A 8 -11.52 -20.78 14.91
CA GLN A 8 -10.28 -20.07 14.57
C GLN A 8 -10.39 -19.21 13.31
N GLN A 9 -11.12 -19.65 12.28
CA GLN A 9 -11.44 -18.83 11.11
C GLN A 9 -12.41 -17.68 11.47
N ALA A 10 -13.40 -17.92 12.33
CA ALA A 10 -14.33 -16.89 12.80
C ALA A 10 -13.65 -15.84 13.70
N VAL A 11 -12.63 -16.22 14.49
CA VAL A 11 -11.85 -15.31 15.35
C VAL A 11 -10.73 -14.60 14.57
N SER A 12 -10.18 -15.23 13.52
CA SER A 12 -9.28 -14.59 12.54
C SER A 12 -10.04 -13.56 11.69
N ALA A 13 -11.34 -13.76 11.48
CA ALA A 13 -12.29 -12.76 10.98
C ALA A 13 -12.71 -11.76 12.07
N LYS A 14 -11.85 -11.49 13.07
CA LYS A 14 -11.83 -10.21 13.77
C LYS A 14 -11.91 -9.13 12.69
N LEU A 15 -13.08 -8.49 12.60
CA LEU A 15 -13.52 -7.65 11.50
C LEU A 15 -12.36 -6.85 10.91
N ASN A 16 -12.09 -7.03 9.61
CA ASN A 16 -11.21 -6.12 8.88
C ASN A 16 -11.78 -4.70 9.09
N PRO A 17 -11.10 -3.82 9.84
CA PRO A 17 -11.67 -2.52 10.22
C PRO A 17 -11.96 -1.67 8.99
N LEU A 18 -11.19 -1.82 7.90
CA LEU A 18 -11.46 -1.17 6.63
C LEU A 18 -12.73 -1.71 5.97
N ALA A 19 -12.99 -3.02 6.05
CA ALA A 19 -14.21 -3.60 5.47
C ALA A 19 -15.47 -3.07 6.15
N THR A 20 -15.44 -2.96 7.49
CA THR A 20 -16.53 -2.33 8.26
C THR A 20 -16.66 -0.86 7.89
N TYR A 21 -15.57 -0.10 7.93
CA TYR A 21 -15.56 1.32 7.59
C TYR A 21 -16.13 1.60 6.19
N VAL A 22 -15.67 0.86 5.19
CA VAL A 22 -16.13 0.98 3.79
C VAL A 22 -17.62 0.67 3.70
N LYS A 23 -18.10 -0.40 4.35
CA LYS A 23 -19.52 -0.75 4.35
C LYS A 23 -20.38 0.32 5.01
N ASP A 24 -19.96 0.84 6.16
CA ASP A 24 -20.70 1.85 6.92
C ASP A 24 -20.75 3.20 6.20
N HIS A 25 -19.74 3.50 5.38
CA HIS A 25 -19.69 4.68 4.50
C HIS A 25 -20.22 4.41 3.08
N HIS A 26 -20.97 3.32 2.88
CA HIS A 26 -21.59 2.95 1.60
C HIS A 26 -20.62 2.73 0.42
N GLY A 27 -19.36 2.44 0.71
CA GLY A 27 -18.36 2.04 -0.27
C GLY A 27 -18.54 0.60 -0.76
N LYS A 28 -17.99 0.31 -1.95
CA LYS A 28 -18.18 -0.98 -2.65
C LYS A 28 -16.95 -1.88 -2.69
N ARG A 29 -15.76 -1.30 -2.51
CA ARG A 29 -14.48 -2.00 -2.63
C ARG A 29 -13.57 -1.55 -1.51
N VAL A 30 -12.98 -2.52 -0.80
CA VAL A 30 -11.98 -2.27 0.22
C VAL A 30 -10.62 -2.09 -0.46
N ILE A 31 -9.90 -1.06 -0.07
CA ILE A 31 -8.51 -0.83 -0.48
C ILE A 31 -7.67 -0.97 0.78
N GLN A 32 -6.80 -1.98 0.81
CA GLN A 32 -5.93 -2.27 1.94
C GLN A 32 -4.45 -2.18 1.55
N LYS A 33 -4.10 -2.60 0.34
CA LYS A 33 -2.72 -2.57 -0.19
C LYS A 33 -2.61 -1.58 -1.36
N VAL A 34 -1.67 -0.63 -1.27
CA VAL A 34 -1.50 0.45 -2.24
C VAL A 34 -0.07 0.45 -2.81
N LEU A 35 0.05 0.43 -4.13
CA LEU A 35 1.31 0.71 -4.82
C LEU A 35 1.52 2.23 -4.94
N ILE A 36 2.69 2.72 -4.53
CA ILE A 36 3.13 4.10 -4.71
C ILE A 36 4.00 4.16 -5.96
N ALA A 37 3.44 4.69 -7.05
CA ALA A 37 4.09 4.85 -8.34
C ALA A 37 4.69 6.25 -8.52
N ASN A 38 5.25 6.80 -7.44
CA ASN A 38 5.87 8.11 -7.37
C ASN A 38 7.06 8.06 -6.41
N ASN A 39 7.88 9.11 -6.37
CA ASN A 39 9.01 9.22 -5.45
C ASN A 39 9.03 10.57 -4.71
N GLY A 40 10.14 10.81 -3.99
CA GLY A 40 10.41 12.07 -3.31
C GLY A 40 9.30 12.51 -2.35
N MET A 41 9.06 13.82 -2.28
CA MET A 41 8.11 14.42 -1.33
C MET A 41 6.66 14.01 -1.59
N ALA A 42 6.29 13.74 -2.84
CA ALA A 42 4.93 13.33 -3.19
C ALA A 42 4.59 11.98 -2.55
N ALA A 43 5.45 10.97 -2.76
CA ALA A 43 5.34 9.66 -2.15
C ALA A 43 5.37 9.73 -0.62
N THR A 44 6.34 10.47 -0.05
CA THR A 44 6.43 10.67 1.41
C THR A 44 5.14 11.24 1.97
N LYS A 45 4.61 12.31 1.36
CA LYS A 45 3.41 12.97 1.85
C LYS A 45 2.17 12.10 1.73
N ALA A 46 2.06 11.31 0.66
CA ALA A 46 0.96 10.37 0.47
C ALA A 46 0.93 9.33 1.59
N ILE A 47 2.05 8.64 1.83
CA ILE A 47 2.16 7.60 2.86
C ILE A 47 1.88 8.20 4.24
N MET A 48 2.52 9.32 4.60
CA MET A 48 2.31 9.94 5.92
C MET A 48 0.87 10.41 6.13
N SER A 49 0.24 10.99 5.11
CA SER A 49 -1.14 11.47 5.21
C SER A 49 -2.12 10.31 5.39
N MET A 50 -1.94 9.22 4.64
CA MET A 50 -2.79 8.04 4.77
C MET A 50 -2.58 7.31 6.10
N ARG A 51 -1.34 7.11 6.55
CA ARG A 51 -1.05 6.54 7.88
C ARG A 51 -1.60 7.41 9.02
N ARG A 52 -1.50 8.73 8.91
CA ARG A 52 -2.10 9.64 9.88
C ARG A 52 -3.62 9.50 9.93
N TRP A 53 -4.27 9.39 8.77
CA TRP A 53 -5.72 9.15 8.72
C TRP A 53 -6.06 7.81 9.38
N THR A 54 -5.35 6.73 9.07
CA THR A 54 -5.64 5.43 9.69
C THR A 54 -5.42 5.43 11.20
N PHE A 55 -4.43 6.19 11.69
CA PHE A 55 -4.23 6.38 13.12
C PHE A 55 -5.40 7.10 13.79
N VAL A 56 -5.89 8.18 13.17
CA VAL A 56 -7.03 8.95 13.70
C VAL A 56 -8.32 8.11 13.68
N GLU A 57 -8.55 7.34 12.63
CA GLU A 57 -9.79 6.60 12.44
C GLU A 57 -9.82 5.25 13.19
N PHE A 58 -8.69 4.52 13.18
CA PHE A 58 -8.62 3.14 13.67
C PHE A 58 -7.65 2.94 14.84
N GLY A 59 -6.96 4.00 15.29
CA GLY A 59 -5.95 3.91 16.34
C GLY A 59 -4.64 3.23 15.92
N SER A 60 -4.42 3.00 14.62
CA SER A 60 -3.22 2.34 14.10
C SER A 60 -2.76 2.93 12.77
N GLU A 61 -1.46 3.18 12.63
CA GLU A 61 -0.82 3.62 11.38
C GLU A 61 -0.62 2.48 10.37
N ASN A 62 -0.85 1.22 10.77
CA ASN A 62 -0.54 0.01 10.00
C ASN A 62 -1.79 -0.66 9.42
N ILE A 63 -2.88 0.09 9.24
CA ILE A 63 -4.13 -0.43 8.68
C ILE A 63 -4.03 -0.59 7.15
N LEU A 64 -3.29 0.32 6.51
CA LEU A 64 -2.96 0.24 5.09
C LEU A 64 -1.55 -0.32 4.92
N THR A 65 -1.33 -1.05 3.83
CA THR A 65 -0.03 -1.56 3.40
C THR A 65 0.43 -0.81 2.15
N PHE A 66 1.65 -0.30 2.16
CA PHE A 66 2.27 0.42 1.06
C PHE A 66 3.40 -0.38 0.43
N VAL A 67 3.36 -0.49 -0.89
CA VAL A 67 4.48 -0.96 -1.72
C VAL A 67 5.02 0.23 -2.48
N ALA A 68 6.30 0.57 -2.33
CA ALA A 68 6.90 1.65 -3.11
C ALA A 68 7.62 1.12 -4.35
N MET A 69 7.52 1.82 -5.48
CA MET A 69 8.51 1.67 -6.55
C MET A 69 9.77 2.45 -6.16
N ALA A 70 10.95 1.85 -6.34
CA ALA A 70 12.22 2.49 -5.97
C ALA A 70 13.27 2.30 -7.07
N THR A 71 13.87 3.39 -7.55
CA THR A 71 15.07 3.27 -8.40
C THR A 71 16.31 3.03 -7.54
N GLN A 72 17.41 2.59 -8.17
CA GLN A 72 18.69 2.50 -7.47
C GLN A 72 19.14 3.87 -6.94
N ASP A 73 18.77 4.96 -7.62
CA ASP A 73 19.11 6.32 -7.19
C ASP A 73 18.37 6.69 -5.89
N ASP A 74 17.09 6.32 -5.78
CA ASP A 74 16.31 6.52 -4.55
C ASP A 74 16.84 5.68 -3.37
N LEU A 75 17.23 4.43 -3.65
CA LEU A 75 17.84 3.53 -2.65
C LEU A 75 19.19 4.06 -2.15
N ASN A 76 20.05 4.47 -3.06
CA ASN A 76 21.36 5.03 -2.73
C ASN A 76 21.25 6.35 -1.96
N ALA A 77 20.21 7.15 -2.25
CA ALA A 77 19.91 8.36 -1.52
C ALA A 77 19.24 8.11 -0.15
N ASN A 78 18.93 6.85 0.19
CA ASN A 78 18.16 6.48 1.38
C ASN A 78 16.84 7.26 1.47
N ALA A 79 16.10 7.30 0.37
CA ALA A 79 14.93 8.16 0.22
C ALA A 79 13.83 7.84 1.26
N GLU A 80 13.25 8.91 1.82
CA GLU A 80 12.34 8.81 2.97
C GLU A 80 11.12 7.92 2.72
N PHE A 81 10.51 8.05 1.54
CA PHE A 81 9.30 7.30 1.20
C PHE A 81 9.52 5.79 1.20
N ILE A 82 10.75 5.32 0.91
CA ILE A 82 11.11 3.89 0.96
C ILE A 82 11.12 3.41 2.41
N ARG A 83 11.61 4.22 3.35
CA ARG A 83 11.63 3.89 4.79
C ARG A 83 10.23 3.86 5.42
N LEU A 84 9.30 4.64 4.86
CA LEU A 84 7.91 4.74 5.34
C LEU A 84 7.00 3.66 4.74
N ALA A 85 7.33 3.15 3.55
CA ALA A 85 6.62 2.05 2.91
C ALA A 85 6.90 0.72 3.65
N ASP A 86 5.96 -0.23 3.57
CA ASP A 86 6.13 -1.53 4.22
C ASP A 86 7.04 -2.45 3.40
N THR A 87 7.02 -2.30 2.07
CA THR A 87 7.90 -3.00 1.13
C THR A 87 8.21 -2.11 -0.06
N TYR A 88 9.21 -2.46 -0.86
CA TYR A 88 9.49 -1.80 -2.13
C TYR A 88 9.80 -2.81 -3.23
N VAL A 89 9.62 -2.36 -4.48
CA VAL A 89 10.01 -3.06 -5.70
C VAL A 89 11.01 -2.20 -6.44
N GLU A 90 12.17 -2.78 -6.75
CA GLU A 90 13.18 -2.10 -7.54
C GLU A 90 12.71 -1.91 -8.99
N VAL A 91 12.90 -0.71 -9.52
CA VAL A 91 12.54 -0.35 -10.90
C VAL A 91 13.73 0.28 -11.62
N PRO A 92 13.76 0.27 -12.96
CA PRO A 92 14.90 0.80 -13.72
C PRO A 92 15.19 2.26 -13.39
N SER A 93 16.47 2.61 -13.19
CA SER A 93 16.91 4.00 -13.01
C SER A 93 16.88 4.81 -14.32
N GLY A 94 17.17 6.11 -14.23
CA GLY A 94 17.23 7.02 -15.37
C GLY A 94 15.94 7.81 -15.58
N LYS A 95 15.61 8.13 -16.84
CA LYS A 95 14.45 8.97 -17.17
C LYS A 95 13.15 8.36 -16.62
N ASN A 96 12.23 9.20 -16.16
CA ASN A 96 10.99 8.76 -15.50
C ASN A 96 10.10 7.85 -16.37
N VAL A 97 10.18 7.97 -17.70
CA VAL A 97 9.50 7.10 -18.67
C VAL A 97 9.92 5.62 -18.57
N ASN A 98 11.01 5.32 -17.88
CA ASN A 98 11.46 3.96 -17.61
C ASN A 98 10.93 3.39 -16.29
N ASN A 99 10.35 4.24 -15.42
CA ASN A 99 9.91 3.88 -14.07
C ASN A 99 8.55 4.50 -13.71
N TYR A 100 8.52 5.62 -12.99
CA TYR A 100 7.33 6.26 -12.41
C TYR A 100 6.34 6.80 -13.44
N ALA A 101 6.74 6.97 -14.70
CA ALA A 101 5.84 7.35 -15.80
C ALA A 101 5.57 6.20 -16.79
N ASN A 102 6.07 5.00 -16.51
CA ASN A 102 5.84 3.82 -17.35
C ASN A 102 4.58 3.07 -16.90
N VAL A 103 3.46 3.35 -17.56
CA VAL A 103 2.16 2.76 -17.21
C VAL A 103 2.18 1.23 -17.29
N GLU A 104 2.83 0.64 -18.30
CA GLU A 104 2.90 -0.81 -18.47
C GLU A 104 3.65 -1.47 -17.31
N LEU A 105 4.79 -0.89 -16.91
CA LEU A 105 5.54 -1.36 -15.74
C LEU A 105 4.74 -1.21 -14.44
N ILE A 106 4.08 -0.07 -14.23
CA ILE A 106 3.25 0.18 -13.05
C ILE A 106 2.13 -0.85 -12.95
N CYS A 107 1.41 -1.11 -14.05
CA CYS A 107 0.35 -2.12 -14.11
C CYS A 107 0.90 -3.52 -13.81
N LYS A 108 2.02 -3.90 -14.42
CA LYS A 108 2.67 -5.20 -14.16
C LYS A 108 3.03 -5.37 -12.68
N ILE A 109 3.67 -4.37 -12.07
CA ILE A 109 4.03 -4.42 -10.65
C ILE A 109 2.78 -4.50 -9.78
N ALA A 110 1.73 -3.75 -10.10
CA ALA A 110 0.47 -3.78 -9.35
C ALA A 110 -0.15 -5.19 -9.35
N GLU A 111 -0.13 -5.88 -10.48
CA GLU A 111 -0.60 -7.26 -10.62
C GLU A 111 0.27 -8.26 -9.84
N GLU A 112 1.59 -8.19 -10.01
CA GLU A 112 2.56 -9.07 -9.33
C GLU A 112 2.54 -8.90 -7.81
N GLN A 113 2.33 -7.68 -7.33
CA GLN A 113 2.27 -7.36 -5.90
C GLN A 113 0.87 -7.54 -5.32
N HIS A 114 -0.13 -7.89 -6.13
CA HIS A 114 -1.52 -8.05 -5.71
C HIS A 114 -2.04 -6.84 -4.91
N VAL A 115 -1.79 -5.62 -5.41
CA VAL A 115 -2.28 -4.40 -4.75
C VAL A 115 -3.73 -4.11 -5.12
N ASP A 116 -4.47 -3.47 -4.22
CA ASP A 116 -5.86 -3.09 -4.44
C ASP A 116 -5.99 -1.81 -5.27
N ALA A 117 -5.00 -0.92 -5.16
CA ALA A 117 -4.98 0.39 -5.81
C ALA A 117 -3.55 0.88 -6.07
N VAL A 118 -3.42 1.86 -6.96
CA VAL A 118 -2.18 2.56 -7.28
C VAL A 118 -2.34 4.05 -7.00
N TRP A 119 -1.36 4.65 -6.34
CA TRP A 119 -1.24 6.10 -6.15
C TRP A 119 -0.06 6.61 -7.01
N PRO A 120 -0.33 7.37 -8.08
CA PRO A 120 0.71 7.89 -8.99
C PRO A 120 1.33 9.22 -8.54
#